data_AF-A0A0C2F1W9-F1
#
_entry.id   AF-A0A0C2F1W9-F1
#
_cell.length_a   1.000
_cell.length_b   1.000
_cell.length_c   1.000
_cell.angle_alpha   90.00
_cell.angle_beta   90.00
_cell.angle_gamma   90.00
#
_symmetry.space_group_name_H-M   'P 1'
#
loop_
_entity.id
_entity.type
_entity.pdbx_description
1 polymer ?
#
loop_
_entity_poly.entity_id
_entity_poly.type
_entity_poly.pdbx_seq_one_letter_code
_entity_poly.pdbx_strand_id
1 'polypeptide(L)'
;YLVIIVKPALAVVTKRTEDVDQARKRGSFRENPDTFIVVLDSLPDPNDVKRKCVLDILRDYLECELADKRGTQEELYLDRTRIGALYPAGVPHQENYVDCGLYLLQFAEAFLMKPPTGKMLKQGVRWKDWYPWFDHSMFFMREKISRRLKGLCSAKAWQRLEAYEHQQGRGVSVETATLVID
;
A
#
# COMPACT_ATOMS: atom_id res chain seq x y z
N TYR A 1 -5.53 -1.88 3.41
CA TYR A 1 -4.78 -1.97 2.15
C TYR A 1 -4.02 -0.69 1.89
N LEU A 2 -2.92 -0.77 1.13
CA LEU A 2 -2.11 0.34 0.66
C LEU A 2 -2.33 0.50 -0.84
N VAL A 3 -2.45 1.74 -1.32
CA VAL A 3 -2.51 2.06 -2.75
C VAL A 3 -1.39 3.00 -3.12
N ILE A 4 -0.71 2.71 -4.22
CA ILE A 4 0.44 3.48 -4.69
C ILE A 4 0.25 3.80 -6.16
N ILE A 5 0.28 5.09 -6.50
CA ILE A 5 0.19 5.57 -7.88
C ILE A 5 1.61 5.72 -8.43
N VAL A 6 1.95 4.94 -9.45
CA VAL A 6 3.28 4.87 -10.03
C VAL A 6 3.30 5.62 -11.35
N LYS A 7 4.20 6.60 -11.46
CA LYS A 7 4.41 7.47 -12.63
C LYS A 7 3.15 8.25 -13.08
N PRO A 8 2.41 8.92 -12.17
CA PRO A 8 1.16 9.60 -12.51
C PRO A 8 1.27 10.62 -13.66
N ALA A 9 2.42 11.27 -13.80
CA ALA A 9 2.66 12.25 -14.86
C ALA A 9 2.56 11.66 -16.28
N LEU A 10 2.77 10.36 -16.47
CA LEU A 10 2.68 9.72 -17.80
C LEU A 10 1.24 9.59 -18.31
N ALA A 11 0.24 9.74 -17.42
CA ALA A 11 -1.16 9.79 -17.80
C ALA A 11 -1.62 11.20 -18.21
N VAL A 12 -0.79 12.23 -17.99
CA VAL A 12 -1.11 13.60 -18.38
C VAL A 12 -0.71 13.82 -19.83
N VAL A 13 -1.66 14.26 -20.66
CA VAL A 13 -1.50 14.43 -22.11
C VAL A 13 -2.04 15.78 -22.57
N THR A 14 -1.49 16.31 -23.66
CA THR A 14 -2.00 17.54 -24.31
C THR A 14 -3.15 17.27 -25.28
N LYS A 15 -3.36 16.00 -25.66
CA LYS A 15 -4.46 15.56 -26.51
C LYS A 15 -4.96 14.23 -25.98
N ARG A 16 -6.28 14.11 -25.75
CA ARG A 16 -6.89 12.84 -25.34
C ARG A 16 -6.70 11.80 -26.44
N THR A 17 -6.12 10.66 -26.08
CA THR A 17 -5.95 9.51 -27.00
C THR A 17 -6.93 8.38 -26.73
N GLU A 18 -7.73 8.50 -25.68
CA GLU A 18 -8.71 7.51 -25.26
C GLU A 18 -10.09 7.72 -25.90
N ASP A 19 -10.78 6.62 -26.16
CA ASP A 19 -12.21 6.63 -26.42
C ASP A 19 -12.97 6.98 -25.13
N VAL A 20 -13.89 7.95 -25.20
CA VAL A 20 -14.56 8.51 -24.03
C VAL A 20 -15.47 7.50 -23.34
N ASP A 21 -16.16 6.65 -24.11
CA ASP A 21 -17.05 5.63 -23.57
C ASP A 21 -16.24 4.52 -22.90
N GLN A 22 -15.11 4.15 -23.51
CA GLN A 22 -14.17 3.21 -22.91
C GLN A 22 -13.56 3.78 -21.63
N ALA A 23 -13.12 5.03 -21.61
CA ALA A 23 -12.50 5.69 -20.45
C ALA A 23 -13.44 5.78 -19.21
N ARG A 24 -14.76 5.82 -19.45
CA ARG A 24 -15.80 5.86 -18.41
C ARG A 24 -16.24 4.49 -17.94
N LYS A 25 -15.89 3.42 -18.66
CA LYS A 25 -16.22 2.05 -18.25
C LYS A 25 -15.43 1.69 -16.99
N ARG A 26 -16.14 1.22 -15.97
CA ARG A 26 -15.55 0.85 -14.67
C ARG A 26 -14.34 -0.08 -14.84
N GLY A 27 -13.21 0.31 -14.26
CA GLY A 27 -11.99 -0.48 -14.27
C GLY A 27 -11.35 -0.71 -15.64
N SER A 28 -11.80 -0.04 -16.70
CA SER A 28 -11.20 -0.15 -18.02
C SER A 28 -9.82 0.50 -18.04
N PHE A 29 -8.87 -0.07 -18.78
CA PHE A 29 -7.60 0.55 -19.13
C PHE A 29 -7.10 -0.10 -20.43
N ARG A 30 -6.16 0.57 -21.11
CA ARG A 30 -5.56 0.04 -22.34
C ARG A 30 -4.64 -1.14 -22.04
N GLU A 31 -4.33 -1.97 -23.03
CA GLU A 31 -3.51 -3.18 -22.83
C GLU A 31 -2.14 -2.92 -22.18
N ASN A 32 -1.48 -1.82 -22.57
CA ASN A 32 -0.15 -1.45 -22.09
C ASN A 32 -0.18 -0.08 -21.38
N PRO A 33 -0.72 0.00 -20.15
CA PRO A 33 -0.71 1.23 -19.38
C PRO A 33 0.72 1.59 -18.96
N ASP A 34 0.99 2.88 -18.85
CA ASP A 34 2.27 3.50 -18.51
C ASP A 34 2.25 4.09 -17.09
N THR A 35 1.06 4.32 -16.55
CA THR A 35 0.78 4.67 -15.14
C THR A 35 0.07 3.51 -14.47
N PHE A 36 0.40 3.23 -13.20
CA PHE A 36 -0.23 2.14 -12.47
C PHE A 36 -0.77 2.59 -11.12
N ILE A 37 -1.96 2.12 -10.76
CA ILE A 37 -2.48 2.13 -9.39
C ILE A 37 -2.24 0.73 -8.82
N VAL A 38 -1.17 0.61 -8.04
CA VAL A 38 -0.79 -0.64 -7.37
C VAL A 38 -1.60 -0.78 -6.09
N VAL A 39 -2.34 -1.87 -5.95
CA VAL A 39 -3.16 -2.15 -4.77
C VAL A 39 -2.57 -3.33 -4.02
N LEU A 40 -2.17 -3.09 -2.76
CA LEU A 40 -1.59 -4.08 -1.86
C LEU A 40 -2.52 -4.29 -0.66
N ASP A 41 -3.19 -5.42 -0.61
CA ASP A 41 -4.15 -5.75 0.45
C ASP A 41 -3.80 -7.06 1.13
N SER A 42 -3.56 -7.01 2.44
CA SER A 42 -3.32 -8.21 3.25
C SER A 42 -4.61 -8.93 3.63
N LEU A 43 -5.77 -8.27 3.50
CA LEU A 43 -7.07 -8.85 3.80
C LEU A 43 -8.08 -8.43 2.73
N PRO A 44 -7.95 -8.95 1.49
CA PRO A 44 -8.85 -8.61 0.40
C PRO A 44 -10.25 -9.14 0.68
N ASP A 45 -11.25 -8.28 0.50
CA ASP A 45 -12.66 -8.66 0.50
C ASP A 45 -13.23 -8.45 -0.93
N PRO A 46 -13.51 -9.52 -1.68
CA PRO A 46 -14.03 -9.42 -3.04
C PRO A 46 -15.48 -8.92 -3.08
N ASN A 47 -16.17 -8.82 -1.94
CA ASN A 47 -17.51 -8.25 -1.85
C ASN A 47 -17.50 -6.76 -1.49
N ASP A 48 -16.36 -6.22 -1.05
CA ASP A 48 -16.25 -4.81 -0.72
C ASP A 48 -16.34 -3.93 -1.97
N VAL A 49 -17.47 -3.23 -2.10
CA VAL A 49 -17.75 -2.30 -3.19
C VAL A 49 -16.71 -1.16 -3.24
N LYS A 50 -16.20 -0.71 -2.09
CA LYS A 50 -15.21 0.39 -2.02
C LYS A 50 -13.92 -0.03 -2.72
N ARG A 51 -13.46 -1.26 -2.47
CA ARG A 51 -12.26 -1.83 -3.12
C ARG A 51 -12.43 -2.00 -4.63
N LYS A 52 -13.64 -2.32 -5.09
CA LYS A 52 -13.97 -2.41 -6.52
C LYS A 52 -14.03 -1.05 -7.23
N CYS A 53 -14.18 0.05 -6.50
CA CYS A 53 -14.23 1.41 -7.06
C CYS A 53 -12.89 2.16 -6.95
N VAL A 54 -11.88 1.59 -6.28
CA VAL A 54 -10.65 2.32 -5.90
C VAL A 54 -9.93 2.93 -7.10
N LEU A 55 -9.87 2.21 -8.23
CA LEU A 55 -9.24 2.69 -9.45
C LEU A 55 -9.95 3.95 -9.97
N ASP A 56 -11.28 3.92 -10.06
CA ASP A 56 -12.06 5.03 -10.62
C ASP A 56 -12.06 6.24 -9.69
N ILE A 57 -12.19 6.04 -8.37
CA ILE A 57 -12.10 7.11 -7.36
C ILE A 57 -10.74 7.82 -7.44
N LEU A 58 -9.65 7.06 -7.59
CA LEU A 58 -8.31 7.66 -7.66
C LEU A 58 -8.04 8.36 -8.98
N ARG A 59 -8.65 7.93 -10.09
CA ARG A 59 -8.60 8.68 -11.35
C ARG A 59 -9.33 10.00 -11.23
N ASP A 60 -10.52 10.00 -10.61
CA ASP A 60 -11.28 11.23 -10.37
C ASP A 60 -10.49 12.19 -9.47
N TYR A 61 -9.83 11.66 -8.43
CA TYR A 61 -8.90 12.45 -7.60
C TYR A 61 -7.75 13.04 -8.42
N LEU A 62 -7.10 12.26 -9.29
CA LEU A 62 -6.00 12.74 -10.13
C LEU A 62 -6.44 13.82 -11.14
N GLU A 63 -7.67 13.73 -11.67
CA GLU A 63 -8.25 14.76 -12.53
C GLU A 63 -8.42 16.07 -11.75
N CYS A 64 -8.97 15.99 -10.52
CA CYS A 64 -9.08 17.15 -9.63
C CYS A 64 -7.71 17.74 -9.26
N GLU A 65 -6.73 16.90 -8.92
CA GLU A 65 -5.37 17.33 -8.57
C GLU A 65 -4.68 18.01 -9.76
N LEU A 66 -4.85 17.49 -10.98
CA LEU A 66 -4.33 18.11 -12.20
C LEU A 66 -4.93 19.50 -12.43
N ALA A 67 -6.26 19.62 -12.31
CA ALA A 67 -6.96 20.89 -12.47
C ALA A 67 -6.55 21.92 -11.41
N ASP A 68 -6.40 21.50 -10.15
CA ASP A 68 -5.92 22.34 -9.04
C ASP A 68 -4.50 22.86 -9.26
N LYS A 69 -3.58 21.99 -9.71
CA LYS A 69 -2.14 22.31 -9.79
C LYS A 69 -1.70 23.00 -11.08
N ARG A 70 -2.41 22.80 -12.19
CA ARG A 70 -2.06 23.36 -13.51
C ARG A 70 -3.04 24.43 -14.00
N GLY A 71 -4.18 24.58 -13.34
CA GLY A 71 -5.23 25.51 -13.76
C GLY A 71 -5.80 25.15 -15.14
N THR A 72 -6.54 26.09 -15.72
CA THR A 72 -7.21 25.93 -17.03
C THR A 72 -6.40 26.53 -18.19
N GLN A 73 -5.19 27.05 -17.93
CA GLN A 73 -4.40 27.80 -18.91
C GLN A 73 -3.62 26.91 -19.88
N GLU A 74 -3.31 25.67 -19.49
CA GLU A 74 -2.71 24.67 -20.37
C GLU A 74 -3.77 23.61 -20.72
N GLU A 75 -3.91 23.27 -22.01
CA GLU A 75 -4.78 22.17 -22.46
C GLU A 75 -4.17 20.81 -22.07
N LEU A 76 -4.20 20.52 -20.77
CA LEU A 76 -3.77 19.25 -20.20
C LEU A 76 -4.98 18.43 -19.78
N TYR A 77 -4.90 17.14 -20.04
CA TYR A 77 -5.93 16.17 -19.70
C TYR A 77 -5.29 14.98 -19.02
N LEU A 78 -6.02 14.37 -18.09
CA LEU A 78 -5.71 13.02 -17.64
C LEU A 78 -6.32 12.03 -18.62
N ASP A 79 -5.49 11.18 -19.24
CA ASP A 79 -5.93 10.05 -20.05
C ASP A 79 -6.13 8.84 -19.13
N ARG A 80 -7.38 8.54 -18.77
CA ARG A 80 -7.74 7.52 -17.77
C ARG A 80 -7.30 6.12 -18.21
N THR A 81 -7.37 5.81 -19.52
CA THR A 81 -6.99 4.49 -20.03
C THR A 81 -5.51 4.18 -19.90
N ARG A 82 -4.64 5.20 -19.73
CA ARG A 82 -3.21 5.05 -19.42
C ARG A 82 -2.91 4.60 -17.99
N ILE A 83 -3.89 4.70 -17.12
CA ILE A 83 -3.77 4.40 -15.69
C ILE A 83 -4.33 3.00 -15.45
N GLY A 84 -3.50 1.96 -15.40
CA GLY A 84 -3.95 0.59 -15.12
C GLY A 84 -4.02 0.29 -13.62
N ALA A 85 -5.00 -0.50 -13.18
CA ALA A 85 -4.88 -1.13 -11.86
C ALA A 85 -3.87 -2.28 -11.93
N LEU A 86 -3.03 -2.42 -10.90
CA LEU A 86 -2.06 -3.50 -10.79
C LEU A 86 -2.21 -4.23 -9.47
N TYR A 87 -2.52 -5.52 -9.57
CA TYR A 87 -2.62 -6.43 -8.44
C TYR A 87 -1.55 -7.50 -8.61
N PRO A 88 -0.40 -7.42 -7.90
CA PRO A 88 0.60 -8.48 -7.94
C PRO A 88 -0.02 -9.83 -7.53
N ALA A 89 0.36 -10.90 -8.21
CA ALA A 89 -0.13 -12.23 -7.90
C ALA A 89 0.54 -12.76 -6.63
N GLY A 90 -0.27 -13.26 -5.69
CA GLY A 90 0.23 -13.83 -4.43
C GLY A 90 0.78 -12.79 -3.45
N VAL A 91 0.15 -11.61 -3.37
CA VAL A 91 0.40 -10.65 -2.29
C VAL A 91 0.16 -11.37 -0.94
N PRO A 92 1.06 -11.22 0.05
CA PRO A 92 0.94 -11.85 1.35
C PRO A 92 -0.34 -11.43 2.06
N HIS A 93 -1.09 -12.43 2.52
CA HIS A 93 -2.30 -12.22 3.30
C HIS A 93 -2.00 -12.42 4.78
N GLN A 94 -2.72 -11.67 5.61
CA GLN A 94 -2.73 -11.88 7.05
C GLN A 94 -3.73 -12.97 7.42
N GLU A 95 -3.46 -13.68 8.52
CA GLU A 95 -4.34 -14.74 9.01
C GLU A 95 -5.29 -14.27 10.13
N ASN A 96 -5.19 -13.00 10.54
CA ASN A 96 -5.99 -12.41 11.63
C ASN A 96 -6.55 -11.03 11.26
N TYR A 97 -7.34 -10.42 12.14
CA TYR A 97 -7.98 -9.12 11.89
C TYR A 97 -7.24 -7.91 12.47
N VAL A 98 -6.04 -8.10 13.03
CA VAL A 98 -5.32 -7.06 13.79
C VAL A 98 -3.99 -6.65 13.15
N ASP A 99 -3.49 -7.41 12.17
CA ASP A 99 -2.18 -7.15 11.54
C ASP A 99 -2.24 -6.27 10.28
N CYS A 100 -3.39 -5.80 9.84
CA CYS A 100 -3.50 -5.06 8.57
C CYS A 100 -2.70 -3.76 8.55
N GLY A 101 -2.56 -3.11 9.70
CA GLY A 101 -1.69 -1.96 9.88
C GLY A 101 -0.21 -2.31 9.76
N LEU A 102 0.20 -3.49 10.19
CA LEU A 102 1.60 -3.93 10.11
C LEU A 102 1.98 -4.31 8.67
N TYR A 103 1.11 -5.03 7.97
CA TYR A 103 1.29 -5.32 6.54
C TYR A 103 1.34 -4.02 5.74
N LEU A 104 0.49 -3.03 6.04
CA LEU A 104 0.54 -1.71 5.40
C LEU A 104 1.93 -1.06 5.55
N LEU A 105 2.48 -1.07 6.76
CA LEU A 105 3.82 -0.52 7.03
C LEU A 105 4.90 -1.30 6.28
N GLN A 106 4.84 -2.62 6.28
CA GLN A 106 5.82 -3.47 5.60
C GLN A 106 5.73 -3.34 4.07
N PHE A 107 4.53 -3.18 3.51
CA PHE A 107 4.33 -2.86 2.08
C PHE A 107 4.95 -1.52 1.72
N ALA A 108 4.69 -0.49 2.54
CA ALA A 108 5.24 0.84 2.33
C ALA A 108 6.78 0.83 2.42
N GLU A 109 7.35 0.18 3.43
CA GLU A 109 8.79 0.05 3.58
C GLU A 109 9.43 -0.68 2.40
N ALA A 110 8.88 -1.83 1.99
CA ALA A 110 9.39 -2.57 0.84
C ALA A 110 9.39 -1.72 -0.44
N PHE A 111 8.30 -0.99 -0.68
CA PHE A 111 8.16 -0.14 -1.86
C PHE A 111 9.10 1.06 -1.84
N LEU A 112 9.25 1.74 -0.69
CA LEU A 112 10.12 2.91 -0.56
C LEU A 112 11.60 2.53 -0.62
N MET A 113 12.00 1.39 -0.04
CA MET A 113 13.39 0.94 -0.01
C MET A 113 13.83 0.32 -1.32
N LYS A 114 12.92 -0.36 -2.04
CA LYS A 114 13.24 -1.06 -3.28
C LYS A 114 12.05 -1.03 -4.25
N PRO A 115 11.73 0.14 -4.84
CA PRO A 115 10.57 0.28 -5.71
C PRO A 115 10.63 -0.69 -6.90
N PRO A 116 9.48 -1.24 -7.36
CA PRO A 116 9.44 -2.15 -8.49
C PRO A 116 9.88 -1.45 -9.78
N THR A 117 10.70 -2.14 -10.57
CA THR A 117 11.20 -1.60 -11.85
C THR A 117 10.17 -1.77 -12.96
N GLY A 118 10.37 -1.13 -14.13
CA GLY A 118 9.43 -1.21 -15.26
C GLY A 118 9.09 -2.65 -15.70
N LYS A 119 10.05 -3.58 -15.63
CA LYS A 119 9.85 -5.00 -15.97
C LYS A 119 8.87 -5.70 -15.01
N MET A 120 8.76 -5.17 -13.80
CA MET A 120 7.98 -5.68 -12.69
C MET A 120 6.61 -5.00 -12.60
N LEU A 121 6.40 -3.88 -13.30
CA LEU A 121 5.12 -3.16 -13.38
C LEU A 121 4.31 -3.64 -14.59
N LYS A 122 3.84 -4.88 -14.53
CA LYS A 122 3.00 -5.49 -15.57
C LYS A 122 2.02 -6.49 -14.97
N GLN A 123 0.92 -6.74 -15.68
CA GLN A 123 -0.09 -7.72 -15.26
C GLN A 123 0.54 -9.11 -15.08
N GLY A 124 0.05 -9.85 -14.08
CA GLY A 124 0.49 -11.22 -13.79
C GLY A 124 1.86 -11.34 -13.12
N VAL A 125 2.52 -10.23 -12.77
CA VAL A 125 3.77 -10.28 -11.99
C VAL A 125 3.52 -10.91 -10.61
N ARG A 126 4.42 -11.78 -10.15
CA ARG A 126 4.28 -12.40 -8.82
C ARG A 126 4.89 -11.50 -7.76
N TRP A 127 4.25 -11.45 -6.60
CA TRP A 127 4.76 -10.74 -5.44
C TRP A 127 6.18 -11.19 -5.04
N LYS A 128 6.45 -12.50 -5.09
CA LYS A 128 7.77 -13.06 -4.80
C LYS A 128 8.86 -12.66 -5.81
N ASP A 129 8.48 -12.09 -6.95
CA ASP A 129 9.46 -11.47 -7.87
C ASP A 129 9.76 -10.02 -7.45
N TRP A 130 8.84 -9.37 -6.74
CA TRP A 130 9.04 -8.04 -6.14
C TRP A 130 9.85 -8.13 -4.85
N TYR A 131 9.34 -8.88 -3.89
CA TYR A 131 9.83 -8.89 -2.52
C TYR A 131 9.91 -10.31 -1.93
N PRO A 132 10.83 -11.17 -2.42
CA PRO A 132 11.00 -12.53 -1.91
C PRO A 132 11.27 -12.67 -0.40
N TRP A 133 11.71 -11.60 0.28
CA TRP A 133 12.00 -11.55 1.72
C TRP A 133 10.84 -11.00 2.57
N PHE A 134 9.70 -10.67 1.95
CA PHE A 134 8.62 -9.97 2.63
C PHE A 134 8.05 -10.75 3.81
N ASP A 135 7.71 -12.03 3.60
CA ASP A 135 7.06 -12.86 4.63
C ASP A 135 7.95 -13.00 5.87
N HIS A 136 9.26 -13.21 5.65
CA HIS A 136 10.23 -13.26 6.73
C HIS A 136 10.32 -11.93 7.50
N SER A 137 10.30 -10.79 6.79
CA SER A 137 10.34 -9.48 7.42
C SER A 137 9.05 -9.19 8.21
N MET A 138 7.90 -9.60 7.65
CA MET A 138 6.58 -9.40 8.24
C MET A 138 6.43 -10.16 9.57
N PHE A 139 6.96 -11.38 9.65
CA PHE A 139 6.98 -12.18 10.89
C PHE A 139 7.58 -11.40 12.08
N PHE A 140 8.65 -10.64 11.86
CA PHE A 140 9.32 -9.84 12.90
C PHE A 140 8.82 -8.39 13.02
N MET A 141 7.77 -8.00 12.30
CA MET A 141 7.38 -6.59 12.18
C MET A 141 6.92 -5.98 13.52
N ARG A 142 6.19 -6.74 14.35
CA ARG A 142 5.78 -6.32 15.70
C ARG A 142 7.00 -6.02 16.56
N GLU A 143 7.95 -6.94 16.59
CA GLU A 143 9.16 -6.81 17.38
C GLU A 143 10.03 -5.64 16.90
N LYS A 144 10.17 -5.50 15.58
CA LYS A 144 10.89 -4.38 14.95
C LYS A 144 10.32 -3.03 15.39
N ILE A 145 9.00 -2.86 15.37
CA ILE A 145 8.34 -1.62 15.81
C ILE A 145 8.54 -1.41 17.30
N SER A 146 8.31 -2.43 18.14
CA SER A 146 8.48 -2.34 19.59
C SER A 146 9.91 -1.96 19.99
N ARG A 147 10.92 -2.59 19.38
CA ARG A 147 12.34 -2.24 19.60
C ARG A 147 12.63 -0.80 19.18
N ARG A 148 12.07 -0.33 18.05
CA ARG A 148 12.25 1.06 17.60
C ARG A 148 11.62 2.06 18.56
N LEU A 149 10.40 1.80 19.04
CA LEU A 149 9.73 2.65 20.02
C LEU A 149 10.50 2.68 21.34
N LYS A 150 10.94 1.53 21.86
CA LYS A 150 11.76 1.45 23.08
C LYS A 150 13.04 2.28 22.96
N GLY A 151 13.72 2.22 21.82
CA GLY A 151 14.93 2.99 21.57
C GLY A 151 14.72 4.51 21.42
N LEU A 152 13.50 4.95 21.13
CA LEU A 152 13.14 6.39 21.04
C LEU A 152 12.55 6.94 22.34
N CYS A 153 12.01 6.08 23.20
CA CYS A 153 11.42 6.46 24.48
C CYS A 153 12.50 6.71 25.55
N SER A 154 12.23 7.64 26.45
CA SER A 154 13.05 7.77 27.67
C SER A 154 12.91 6.52 28.54
N ALA A 155 13.97 6.15 29.24
CA ALA A 155 13.96 5.02 30.17
C ALA A 155 12.81 5.11 31.20
N LYS A 156 12.54 6.32 31.72
CA LYS A 156 11.44 6.56 32.67
C LYS A 156 10.06 6.30 32.06
N ALA A 157 9.83 6.69 30.80
CA ALA A 157 8.56 6.43 30.13
C ALA A 157 8.35 4.93 29.90
N TRP A 158 9.41 4.22 29.51
CA TRP A 158 9.35 2.79 29.28
C TRP A 158 9.11 1.99 30.58
N GLN A 159 9.82 2.34 31.66
CA GLN A 159 9.60 1.75 33.00
C GLN A 159 8.16 1.94 33.50
N ARG A 160 7.53 3.08 33.21
CA ARG A 160 6.12 3.31 33.56
C ARG A 160 5.19 2.38 32.82
N LEU A 161 5.47 2.07 31.55
CA LEU A 161 4.69 1.11 30.78
C LEU A 161 4.87 -0.30 31.35
N GLU A 162 6.11 -0.74 31.58
CA GLU A 162 6.41 -2.05 32.16
C GLU A 162 5.71 -2.24 33.52
N ALA A 163 5.80 -1.23 34.41
CA ALA A 163 5.11 -1.26 35.70
C ALA A 163 3.58 -1.35 35.57
N TYR A 164 3.00 -0.64 34.61
CA TYR A 164 1.57 -0.73 34.31
C TYR A 164 1.19 -2.12 33.80
N GLU A 165 1.92 -2.69 32.84
CA GLU A 165 1.66 -4.02 32.29
C GLU A 165 1.74 -5.10 33.38
N HIS A 166 2.75 -5.04 34.24
CA HIS A 166 2.87 -5.94 35.40
C HIS A 166 1.68 -5.81 36.35
N GLN A 167 1.24 -4.58 36.66
CA GLN A 167 0.05 -4.37 37.51
C GLN A 167 -1.23 -4.92 36.88
N GLN A 168 -1.37 -4.83 35.55
CA GLN A 168 -2.52 -5.36 34.83
C GLN A 168 -2.44 -6.88 34.60
N GLY A 169 -1.29 -7.51 34.89
CA GLY A 169 -1.04 -8.92 34.59
C GLY A 169 -1.07 -9.26 33.10
N ARG A 170 -0.95 -8.26 32.22
CA ARG A 170 -1.02 -8.41 30.76
C ARG A 170 -0.23 -7.31 30.06
N GLY A 171 0.24 -7.59 28.86
CA GLY A 171 1.02 -6.65 28.06
C GLY A 171 2.27 -7.30 27.48
N VAL A 172 2.92 -6.58 26.56
CA VAL A 172 4.00 -7.16 25.75
C VAL A 172 5.18 -7.58 26.61
N SER A 173 5.52 -6.80 27.64
CA SER A 173 6.65 -7.10 28.53
C SER A 173 6.39 -8.33 29.41
N VAL A 174 5.12 -8.57 29.78
CA VAL A 174 4.70 -9.72 30.60
C VAL A 174 4.63 -10.99 29.75
N GLU A 175 4.02 -10.92 28.57
CA GLU A 175 3.87 -12.05 27.66
C GLU A 175 5.23 -12.52 27.12
N THR A 176 6.15 -11.59 26.83
CA THR A 176 7.50 -11.93 26.36
C THR A 176 8.34 -12.57 27.45
N ALA A 177 8.24 -12.11 28.71
CA ALA A 177 9.00 -12.70 29.81
C ALA A 177 8.58 -14.15 30.10
N THR A 178 7.29 -14.45 29.96
CA THR A 178 6.74 -15.82 30.14
C THR A 178 7.27 -16.79 29.08
N LEU A 179 7.47 -16.32 27.84
CA LEU A 179 8.00 -17.13 26.72
C LEU A 179 9.50 -17.44 26.81
N VAL A 180 10.26 -16.79 27.71
CA VAL A 180 11.70 -17.01 27.89
C VAL A 180 11.98 -18.02 29.02
N ILE A 181 10.94 -18.44 29.76
CA ILE A 181 11.05 -19.34 30.91
C ILE A 181 10.75 -20.82 30.54
N ASP A 182 10.37 -21.08 29.28
CA ASP A 182 10.28 -22.43 28.68
C ASP A 182 11.41 -22.64 27.64
#